data_AF-A0A3A8B330-F1
#
_entry.id   AF-A0A3A8B330-F1
#
_cell.length_a   1.000
_cell.length_b   1.000
_cell.length_c   1.000
_cell.angle_alpha   90.00
_cell.angle_beta   90.00
_cell.angle_gamma   90.00
#
_symmetry.space_group_name_H-M   'P 1'
#
loop_
_entity.id
_entity.type
_entity.pdbx_description
1 polymer ?
#
loop_
_entity_poly.entity_id
_entity_poly.type
_entity_poly.pdbx_seq_one_letter_code
_entity_poly.pdbx_strand_id
1 'polypeptide(L)'
;MSFVAACTVTQPAGTHVLSEAPVTGGGTFSSPGGISVALDIVNIGGKTGVCGVWAESESQSVMTRGRARDVVATGAVVLDGEAVANGLTFLRKVAPAPDYAGQTGNCVVSERDWRPGDDRRRATIVIPRQVVYRDIDGDWGATGGFVVWFRPGGPGAHPADPKPWD
;
A
#
# COMPACT_ATOMS: atom_id res chain seq x y z
N MET A 1 0.94 32.68 5.68
CA MET A 1 0.02 31.58 6.03
C MET A 1 0.86 30.33 6.19
N SER A 2 1.21 29.98 7.43
CA SER A 2 1.94 28.74 7.73
C SER A 2 0.94 27.59 7.74
N PHE A 3 1.06 26.66 6.80
CA PHE A 3 0.35 25.39 6.87
C PHE A 3 1.07 24.52 7.91
N VAL A 4 0.47 24.34 9.07
CA VAL A 4 0.90 23.30 10.00
C VAL A 4 0.49 21.98 9.35
N ALA A 5 1.45 21.22 8.83
CA ALA A 5 1.19 19.85 8.38
C ALA A 5 0.87 19.02 9.62
N ALA A 6 -0.41 18.80 9.90
CA ALA A 6 -0.84 17.87 10.94
C ALA A 6 -0.44 16.46 10.48
N CYS A 7 0.51 15.83 11.16
CA CYS A 7 0.79 14.41 10.98
C CYS A 7 -0.40 13.64 11.54
N THR A 8 -1.12 12.87 10.69
CA THR A 8 -2.15 11.94 11.18
C THR A 8 -1.48 10.90 12.08
N VAL A 9 -1.79 10.94 13.37
CA VAL A 9 -1.36 9.92 14.33
C VAL A 9 -2.36 8.77 14.30
N THR A 10 -1.85 7.55 14.23
CA THR A 10 -2.67 6.34 14.27
C THR A 10 -2.21 5.40 15.37
N GLN A 11 -3.14 4.66 15.98
CA GLN A 11 -2.86 3.69 17.04
C GLN A 11 -3.25 2.27 16.59
N PRO A 12 -2.49 1.22 16.94
CA PRO A 12 -2.87 -0.17 16.66
C PRO A 12 -4.23 -0.52 17.28
N ALA A 13 -5.08 -1.22 16.53
CA ALA A 13 -6.47 -1.46 16.89
C ALA A 13 -6.95 -2.91 16.65
N GLY A 14 -6.02 -3.87 16.64
CA GLY A 14 -6.34 -5.29 16.47
C GLY A 14 -6.44 -5.71 15.00
N THR A 15 -7.43 -6.53 14.68
CA THR A 15 -7.61 -7.15 13.35
C THR A 15 -9.06 -7.15 12.91
N HIS A 16 -9.29 -7.19 11.60
CA HIS A 16 -10.61 -7.20 10.98
C HIS A 16 -10.61 -8.10 9.74
N VAL A 17 -11.72 -8.80 9.49
CA VAL A 17 -11.91 -9.59 8.27
C VAL A 17 -12.43 -8.66 7.19
N LEU A 18 -11.68 -8.53 6.10
CA LEU A 18 -12.04 -7.64 5.00
C LEU A 18 -13.39 -8.02 4.39
N SER A 19 -14.15 -6.99 4.03
CA SER A 19 -15.45 -7.09 3.39
C SER A 19 -15.38 -7.78 2.03
N GLU A 20 -16.54 -8.05 1.43
CA GLU A 20 -16.65 -8.62 0.08
C GLU A 20 -16.13 -7.68 -1.02
N ALA A 21 -16.00 -6.38 -0.73
CA ALA A 21 -15.59 -5.37 -1.69
C ALA A 21 -14.62 -4.36 -1.03
N PRO A 22 -13.42 -4.80 -0.59
CA PRO A 22 -12.47 -3.91 0.04
C PRO A 22 -11.95 -2.90 -0.99
N VAL A 23 -11.56 -1.72 -0.50
CA VAL A 23 -10.89 -0.71 -1.33
C VAL A 23 -9.53 -1.24 -1.72
N THR A 24 -9.24 -1.31 -3.02
CA THR A 24 -7.98 -1.81 -3.55
C THR A 24 -7.15 -0.72 -4.21
N GLY A 25 -5.83 -0.89 -4.17
CA GLY A 25 -4.85 -0.01 -4.76
C GLY A 25 -3.49 -0.69 -4.83
N GLY A 26 -2.43 0.08 -5.11
CA GLY A 26 -1.11 -0.50 -5.39
C GLY A 26 -0.42 0.13 -6.59
N GLY A 27 0.37 -0.70 -7.29
CA GLY A 27 1.16 -0.28 -8.43
C GLY A 27 2.16 -1.32 -8.88
N THR A 28 2.87 -1.02 -9.96
CA THR A 28 3.85 -1.91 -10.58
C THR A 28 5.24 -1.29 -10.55
N PHE A 29 6.26 -2.14 -10.57
CA PHE A 29 7.63 -1.68 -10.77
C PHE A 29 7.93 -1.54 -12.26
N SER A 30 8.95 -0.76 -12.61
CA SER A 30 9.48 -0.77 -13.99
C SER A 30 10.30 -2.03 -14.29
N SER A 31 10.62 -2.83 -13.27
CA SER A 31 11.01 -4.24 -13.35
C SER A 31 9.77 -5.14 -13.18
N PRO A 32 9.84 -6.45 -13.48
CA PRO A 32 8.77 -7.38 -13.15
C PRO A 32 8.34 -7.32 -11.67
N GLY A 33 7.04 -7.51 -11.44
CA GLY A 33 6.38 -7.49 -10.14
C GLY A 33 5.61 -6.20 -9.82
N GLY A 34 5.03 -6.17 -8.63
CA GLY A 34 4.19 -5.08 -8.16
C GLY A 34 3.66 -5.31 -6.76
N ILE A 35 2.83 -4.38 -6.31
CA ILE A 35 2.25 -4.32 -4.98
C ILE A 35 0.73 -4.22 -5.11
N SER A 36 0.02 -4.97 -4.29
CA SER A 36 -1.42 -4.79 -4.07
C SER A 36 -1.67 -4.39 -2.62
N VAL A 37 -2.61 -3.49 -2.40
CA VAL A 37 -3.13 -3.10 -1.08
C VAL A 37 -4.63 -3.26 -1.11
N ALA A 38 -5.20 -3.83 -0.05
CA ALA A 38 -6.64 -3.94 0.14
C ALA A 38 -7.02 -3.55 1.57
N LEU A 39 -8.06 -2.75 1.73
CA LEU A 39 -8.49 -2.27 3.04
C LEU A 39 -9.99 -2.00 3.14
N ASP A 40 -10.47 -2.02 4.38
CA ASP A 40 -11.77 -1.50 4.78
C ASP A 40 -11.60 -0.26 5.67
N ILE A 41 -12.60 0.62 5.62
CA ILE A 41 -12.81 1.71 6.57
C ILE A 41 -13.93 1.29 7.52
N VAL A 42 -13.62 1.24 8.81
CA VAL A 42 -14.52 0.67 9.83
C VAL A 42 -14.62 1.56 11.06
N ASN A 43 -15.75 1.48 11.78
CA ASN A 43 -15.90 2.11 13.08
C ASN A 43 -15.25 1.24 14.15
N ILE A 44 -14.20 1.76 14.81
CA ILE A 44 -13.57 1.10 15.95
C ILE A 44 -13.64 2.06 17.13
N GLY A 45 -14.49 1.74 18.10
CA GLY A 45 -14.63 2.55 19.33
C GLY A 45 -15.08 4.00 19.09
N GLY A 46 -15.87 4.26 18.05
CA GLY A 46 -16.33 5.60 17.67
C GLY A 46 -15.32 6.39 16.83
N LYS A 47 -14.20 5.79 16.45
CA LYS A 47 -13.16 6.40 15.60
C LYS A 47 -13.08 5.75 14.23
N THR A 48 -12.54 6.47 13.26
CA THR A 48 -12.25 5.95 11.92
C THR A 48 -11.05 5.02 11.97
N GLY A 49 -11.32 3.74 11.79
CA GLY A 49 -10.35 2.67 11.65
C GLY A 49 -10.03 2.35 10.19
N VAL A 50 -8.77 2.00 9.95
CA VAL A 50 -8.28 1.47 8.67
C VAL A 50 -7.75 0.07 8.94
N CYS A 51 -8.33 -0.92 8.29
CA CYS A 51 -7.93 -2.31 8.43
C CYS A 51 -7.57 -2.90 7.08
N GLY A 52 -6.45 -3.59 6.96
CA GLY A 52 -6.06 -4.09 5.66
C GLY A 52 -4.85 -4.99 5.59
N VAL A 53 -4.59 -5.37 4.35
CA VAL A 53 -3.51 -6.25 3.91
C VAL A 53 -2.74 -5.60 2.77
N TRP A 54 -1.53 -6.09 2.54
CA TRP A 54 -0.77 -5.82 1.34
C TRP A 54 -0.08 -7.09 0.84
N ALA A 55 0.19 -7.15 -0.46
CA ALA A 55 0.90 -8.25 -1.10
C ALA A 55 1.99 -7.72 -2.03
N GLU A 56 3.01 -8.54 -2.23
CA GLU A 56 4.11 -8.33 -3.17
C GLU A 56 4.07 -9.48 -4.17
N SER A 57 4.15 -9.17 -5.48
CA SER A 57 4.09 -10.17 -6.54
C SER A 57 5.17 -11.25 -6.36
N GLU A 58 4.84 -12.51 -6.65
CA GLU A 58 5.84 -13.59 -6.66
C GLU A 58 6.85 -13.43 -7.81
N SER A 59 6.49 -12.66 -8.83
CA SER A 59 7.35 -12.35 -9.97
C SER A 59 8.37 -11.23 -9.71
N GLN A 60 8.44 -10.74 -8.46
CA GLN A 60 9.28 -9.60 -8.11
C GLN A 60 10.75 -9.83 -8.45
N SER A 61 11.32 -8.92 -9.24
CA SER A 61 12.74 -8.94 -9.55
C SER A 61 13.60 -8.93 -8.28
N VAL A 62 14.68 -9.72 -8.27
CA VAL A 62 15.66 -9.81 -7.17
C VAL A 62 16.19 -8.43 -6.76
N MET A 63 16.32 -7.50 -7.71
CA MET A 63 16.84 -6.14 -7.50
C MET A 63 15.94 -5.28 -6.60
N THR A 64 14.67 -5.65 -6.54
CA THR A 64 13.60 -4.95 -5.80
C THR A 64 13.01 -5.79 -4.67
N ARG A 65 13.47 -7.04 -4.51
CA ARG A 65 12.97 -7.95 -3.49
C ARG A 65 13.19 -7.34 -2.10
N GLY A 66 12.12 -7.26 -1.32
CA GLY A 66 12.16 -6.65 0.02
C GLY A 66 11.99 -5.14 0.04
N ARG A 67 12.08 -4.44 -1.10
CA ARG A 67 11.83 -2.98 -1.21
C ARG A 67 10.34 -2.64 -1.28
N ALA A 68 9.48 -3.62 -1.57
CA ALA A 68 8.04 -3.40 -1.59
C ALA A 68 7.51 -2.87 -0.25
N ARG A 69 8.08 -3.30 0.87
CA ARG A 69 7.71 -2.78 2.20
C ARG A 69 8.02 -1.29 2.35
N ASP A 70 9.13 -0.82 1.80
CA ASP A 70 9.53 0.59 1.85
C ASP A 70 8.59 1.45 1.00
N VAL A 71 8.17 0.95 -0.16
CA VAL A 71 7.16 1.61 -1.00
C VAL A 71 5.83 1.73 -0.25
N VAL A 72 5.35 0.64 0.36
CA VAL A 72 4.14 0.64 1.19
C VAL A 72 4.24 1.62 2.37
N ALA A 73 5.44 1.77 2.95
CA ALA A 73 5.69 2.72 4.04
C ALA A 73 5.49 4.19 3.66
N THR A 74 5.51 4.53 2.37
CA THR A 74 5.23 5.89 1.88
C THR A 74 3.75 6.13 1.56
N GLY A 75 2.92 5.08 1.64
CA GLY A 75 1.52 5.16 1.29
C GLY A 75 0.68 5.89 2.34
N ALA A 76 -0.51 6.30 1.92
CA ALA A 76 -1.54 6.89 2.76
C ALA A 76 -2.93 6.39 2.37
N VAL A 77 -3.87 6.48 3.31
CA VAL A 77 -5.30 6.27 3.07
C VAL A 77 -6.01 7.59 3.27
N VAL A 78 -6.73 8.00 2.24
CA VAL A 78 -7.49 9.25 2.21
C VAL A 78 -8.98 8.93 2.17
N LEU A 79 -9.74 9.51 3.08
CA LEU A 79 -11.19 9.43 3.13
C LEU A 79 -11.75 10.84 2.95
N ASP A 80 -12.45 11.08 1.82
CA ASP A 80 -13.09 12.38 1.54
C ASP A 80 -12.09 13.56 1.57
N GLY A 81 -10.88 13.35 1.03
CA GLY A 81 -9.81 14.35 1.02
C GLY A 81 -9.01 14.48 2.33
N GLU A 82 -9.40 13.78 3.40
CA GLU A 82 -8.70 13.77 4.68
C GLU A 82 -7.84 12.51 4.84
N ALA A 83 -6.56 12.66 5.19
CA ALA A 83 -5.68 11.51 5.45
C ALA A 83 -6.02 10.85 6.79
N VAL A 84 -6.52 9.61 6.74
CA VAL A 84 -6.91 8.82 7.92
C VAL A 84 -5.85 7.80 8.34
N ALA A 85 -4.88 7.51 7.47
CA ALA A 85 -3.67 6.78 7.84
C ALA A 85 -2.51 7.20 6.94
N ASN A 86 -1.31 7.29 7.52
CA ASN A 86 -0.05 7.47 6.80
C ASN A 86 0.89 6.35 7.20
N GLY A 87 1.73 5.91 6.27
CA GLY A 87 2.67 4.81 6.52
C GLY A 87 1.95 3.47 6.65
N LEU A 88 1.76 2.78 5.53
CA LEU A 88 0.91 1.59 5.48
C LEU A 88 1.61 0.31 5.94
N THR A 89 2.74 0.41 6.64
CA THR A 89 3.49 -0.75 7.15
C THR A 89 2.76 -1.54 8.24
N PHE A 90 1.71 -0.96 8.84
CA PHE A 90 0.87 -1.69 9.80
C PHE A 90 0.05 -2.80 9.13
N LEU A 91 -0.22 -2.66 7.82
CA LEU A 91 -0.99 -3.63 7.05
C LEU A 91 -0.33 -5.00 7.12
N ARG A 92 -1.15 -6.04 7.18
CA ARG A 92 -0.65 -7.41 7.21
C ARG A 92 -0.13 -7.79 5.82
N LYS A 93 1.09 -8.33 5.75
CA LYS A 93 1.58 -8.95 4.51
C LYS A 93 0.86 -10.28 4.28
N VAL A 94 0.30 -10.48 3.09
CA VAL A 94 -0.33 -11.73 2.65
C VAL A 94 0.27 -12.18 1.31
N ALA A 95 -0.04 -13.40 0.88
CA ALA A 95 0.29 -13.87 -0.46
C ALA A 95 -0.52 -13.09 -1.53
N PRO A 96 0.00 -12.95 -2.76
CA PRO A 96 -0.80 -12.46 -3.89
C PRO A 96 -2.06 -13.29 -4.07
N ALA A 97 -3.16 -12.63 -4.41
CA ALA A 97 -4.45 -13.27 -4.61
C ALA A 97 -5.24 -12.53 -5.70
N PRO A 98 -6.19 -13.17 -6.39
CA PRO A 98 -7.02 -12.51 -7.40
C PRO A 98 -7.93 -11.44 -6.78
N ASP A 99 -8.35 -11.67 -5.54
CA ASP A 99 -9.08 -10.76 -4.69
C ASP A 99 -8.60 -10.91 -3.23
N TYR A 100 -8.96 -9.94 -2.38
CA TYR A 100 -8.57 -9.91 -0.97
C TYR A 100 -9.76 -9.94 -0.01
N ALA A 101 -10.95 -10.29 -0.51
CA ALA A 101 -12.14 -10.41 0.34
C ALA A 101 -11.93 -11.51 1.39
N GLY A 102 -12.47 -11.32 2.59
CA GLY A 102 -12.36 -12.29 3.68
C GLY A 102 -10.95 -12.45 4.28
N GLN A 103 -9.94 -11.75 3.77
CA GLN A 103 -8.60 -11.75 4.35
C GLN A 103 -8.62 -11.06 5.72
N THR A 104 -7.89 -11.59 6.69
CA THR A 104 -7.75 -10.92 7.99
C THR A 104 -6.66 -9.86 7.92
N GLY A 105 -7.04 -8.60 7.97
CA GLY A 105 -6.15 -7.44 8.00
C GLY A 105 -5.78 -6.99 9.42
N ASN A 106 -4.67 -6.27 9.53
CA ASN A 106 -4.33 -5.53 10.75
C ASN A 106 -5.00 -4.17 10.71
N CYS A 107 -5.37 -3.65 11.88
CA CYS A 107 -6.09 -2.39 12.02
C CYS A 107 -5.29 -1.32 12.74
N VAL A 108 -5.50 -0.07 12.32
CA VAL A 108 -5.17 1.12 13.10
C VAL A 108 -6.39 2.03 13.19
N VAL A 109 -6.45 2.88 14.21
CA VAL A 109 -7.44 3.95 14.34
C VAL A 109 -6.77 5.31 14.22
N SER A 110 -7.46 6.24 13.57
CA SER A 110 -7.10 7.65 13.53
C SER A 110 -7.79 8.43 14.64
N GLU A 111 -7.35 9.67 14.90
CA GLU A 111 -8.01 10.55 15.86
C GLU A 111 -9.39 11.03 15.39
N ARG A 112 -9.66 10.93 14.08
CA ARG A 112 -10.91 11.34 13.44
C ARG A 112 -12.09 10.52 13.95
N ASP A 113 -13.12 11.22 14.43
CA ASP A 113 -14.38 10.59 14.83
C ASP A 113 -15.07 9.91 13.65
N TRP A 114 -15.69 8.76 13.93
CA TRP A 114 -16.57 8.11 12.98
C TRP A 114 -17.81 8.96 12.73
N ARG A 115 -18.17 9.15 11.47
CA ARG A 115 -19.35 9.91 11.06
C ARG A 115 -20.34 8.99 10.34
N PRO A 116 -21.65 9.20 10.51
CA PRO A 116 -22.64 8.49 9.70
C PRO A 116 -22.33 8.60 8.20
N GLY A 117 -22.33 7.45 7.52
CA GLY A 117 -22.04 7.33 6.09
C GLY A 117 -20.56 7.18 5.73
N ASP A 118 -19.61 7.21 6.68
CA ASP A 118 -18.19 6.94 6.40
C ASP A 118 -17.95 5.56 5.78
N ASP A 119 -18.81 4.58 6.07
CA ASP A 119 -18.83 3.24 5.47
C ASP A 119 -19.06 3.25 3.96
N ARG A 120 -19.71 4.30 3.44
CA ARG A 120 -20.04 4.45 2.01
C ARG A 120 -19.17 5.48 1.31
N ARG A 121 -18.35 6.22 2.07
CA ARG A 121 -17.46 7.22 1.48
C ARG A 121 -16.35 6.51 0.73
N ARG A 122 -15.96 7.10 -0.40
CA ARG A 122 -14.86 6.58 -1.21
C ARG A 122 -13.55 6.84 -0.50
N ALA A 123 -13.01 5.82 0.14
CA ALA A 123 -11.61 5.83 0.52
C ALA A 123 -10.73 5.65 -0.72
N THR A 124 -9.54 6.22 -0.69
CA THR A 124 -8.53 6.08 -1.75
C THR A 124 -7.20 5.71 -1.11
N ILE A 125 -6.54 4.72 -1.69
CA ILE A 125 -5.15 4.38 -1.36
C ILE A 125 -4.25 5.21 -2.24
N VAL A 126 -3.35 5.98 -1.62
CA VAL A 126 -2.36 6.80 -2.32
C VAL A 126 -0.99 6.22 -2.04
N ILE A 127 -0.29 5.79 -3.08
CA ILE A 127 1.12 5.40 -3.01
C ILE A 127 1.88 6.27 -4.02
N PRO A 128 2.87 7.07 -3.60
CA PRO A 128 3.56 7.96 -4.52
C PRO A 128 4.46 7.18 -5.49
N ARG A 129 4.58 7.71 -6.71
CA ARG A 129 5.64 7.30 -7.65
C ARG A 129 6.99 7.61 -7.01
N GLN A 130 7.90 6.65 -7.02
CA GLN A 130 9.22 6.83 -6.40
C GLN A 130 10.30 5.95 -7.04
N VAL A 131 11.56 6.34 -6.85
CA VAL A 131 12.73 5.50 -7.18
C VAL A 131 12.90 4.48 -6.06
N VAL A 132 12.95 3.21 -6.43
CA VAL A 132 13.02 2.07 -5.48
C VAL A 132 14.44 1.50 -5.41
N TYR A 133 15.13 1.56 -6.54
CA TYR A 133 16.51 1.09 -6.68
C TYR A 133 17.24 1.95 -7.71
N ARG A 134 18.50 2.22 -7.44
CA ARG A 134 19.39 2.98 -8.33
C ARG A 134 20.80 2.43 -8.16
N ASP A 135 21.39 1.99 -9.26
CA ASP A 135 22.81 1.64 -9.34
C ASP A 135 23.48 2.59 -10.33
N ILE A 136 24.47 3.34 -9.85
CA ILE A 136 25.17 4.41 -10.58
C ILE A 136 26.67 4.19 -10.53
N ASP A 137 27.16 3.15 -9.85
CA ASP A 137 28.59 2.97 -9.56
C ASP A 137 29.25 2.14 -10.66
N GLY A 138 28.90 2.43 -11.92
CA GLY A 138 29.59 1.88 -13.08
C GLY A 138 30.98 2.51 -13.17
N ASP A 139 32.01 1.67 -13.03
CA ASP A 139 33.41 2.02 -13.21
C ASP A 139 33.62 2.77 -14.54
N TRP A 140 34.58 3.71 -14.56
CA TRP A 140 34.82 4.65 -15.66
C TRP A 140 35.10 3.90 -16.98
N GLY A 141 34.04 3.63 -17.76
CA GLY A 141 34.11 2.89 -19.01
C GLY A 141 32.91 1.98 -19.30
N ALA A 142 32.06 1.68 -18.31
CA ALA A 142 30.84 0.92 -18.52
C ALA A 142 29.62 1.85 -18.67
N THR A 143 29.11 1.98 -19.89
CA THR A 143 27.84 2.65 -20.15
C THR A 143 26.70 1.92 -19.42
N GLY A 144 26.06 2.56 -18.44
CA GLY A 144 24.69 2.22 -18.05
C GLY A 144 24.45 1.87 -16.58
N GLY A 145 24.23 2.89 -15.76
CA GLY A 145 23.45 2.72 -14.53
C GLY A 145 21.98 2.48 -14.86
N PHE A 146 21.26 1.73 -14.03
CA PHE A 146 19.82 1.51 -14.18
C PHE A 146 19.06 1.97 -12.93
N VAL A 147 17.83 2.44 -13.16
CA VAL A 147 16.94 2.97 -12.13
C VAL A 147 15.62 2.23 -12.18
N VAL A 148 15.19 1.65 -11.06
CA VAL A 148 13.88 1.02 -10.94
C VAL A 148 12.90 1.98 -10.29
N TRP A 149 11.78 2.19 -10.95
CA TRP A 149 10.69 3.06 -10.49
C TRP A 149 9.51 2.22 -10.02
N PHE A 150 8.83 2.67 -8.97
CA PHE A 150 7.47 2.27 -8.68
C PHE A 150 6.49 3.23 -9.36
N ARG A 151 5.47 2.68 -10.01
CA ARG A 151 4.41 3.43 -10.70
C ARG A 151 3.06 3.08 -10.05
N PRO A 152 2.35 4.05 -9.45
CA PRO A 152 1.04 3.79 -8.87
C PRO A 152 0.01 3.43 -9.93
N GLY A 153 -0.94 2.58 -9.57
CA GLY A 153 -2.08 2.18 -10.41
C GLY A 153 -2.52 0.74 -10.18
N GLY A 154 -3.84 0.53 -10.05
CA GLY A 154 -4.45 -0.79 -9.79
C GLY A 154 -3.93 -1.46 -8.51
N PRO A 155 -4.37 -2.70 -8.22
CA PRO A 155 -3.52 -3.71 -7.58
C PRO A 155 -2.47 -4.21 -8.59
N GLY A 156 -1.25 -4.48 -8.13
CA GLY A 156 -0.11 -4.89 -8.99
C GLY A 156 0.56 -6.21 -8.60
N ALA A 157 0.05 -6.90 -7.59
CA ALA A 157 0.48 -8.25 -7.21
C ALA A 157 -0.66 -9.23 -7.48
N HIS A 158 -0.54 -10.04 -8.53
CA HIS A 158 -1.53 -11.04 -8.92
C HIS A 158 -0.90 -12.44 -9.03
N PRO A 159 -1.61 -13.54 -8.68
CA PRO A 159 -1.05 -14.89 -8.76
C PRO A 159 -0.64 -15.34 -10.17
N ALA A 160 -1.27 -14.75 -11.19
CA ALA A 160 -1.00 -15.04 -12.60
C ALA A 160 0.08 -14.13 -13.22
N ASP A 161 0.77 -13.31 -12.42
CA ASP A 161 1.92 -12.55 -12.92
C ASP A 161 2.98 -13.54 -13.45
N PRO A 162 3.53 -13.34 -14.68
CA PRO A 162 4.54 -14.23 -15.24
C PRO A 162 5.72 -14.36 -14.29
N LYS A 163 6.05 -15.59 -13.88
CA LYS A 163 7.14 -15.78 -12.93
C LYS A 163 8.48 -15.73 -13.68
N PRO A 164 9.56 -15.24 -13.06
CA PRO A 164 10.87 -15.13 -13.70
C PRO A 164 11.47 -16.44 -14.21
N TRP A 165 10.86 -17.59 -13.88
CA TRP A 165 11.30 -18.93 -14.24
C TRP A 165 10.29 -19.68 -15.12
N ASP A 166 9.19 -19.03 -15.52
CA ASP A 166 8.25 -19.56 -16.51
C ASP A 166 8.78 -19.35 -17.94
#